data_AF-A0A1A9BPA2-F1
#
_entry.id   AF-A0A1A9BPA2-F1
#
_cell.length_a   1.000
_cell.length_b   1.000
_cell.length_c   1.000
_cell.angle_alpha   90.00
_cell.angle_beta   90.00
_cell.angle_gamma   90.00
#
_symmetry.space_group_name_H-M   'P 1'
#
loop_
_entity.id
_entity.type
_entity.pdbx_description
1 polymer ?
#
loop_
_entity_poly.entity_id
_entity_poly.type
_entity_poly.pdbx_seq_one_letter_code
_entity_poly.pdbx_strand_id
1 'polypeptide(L)' 'MFPPYATVGPAKSLTSFVNGWPAGEDLAELTLLAAEGALSVGIGWQGPWERFGEAAGALRGRQVSGKAVLEVPRD' A
#
# COMPACT_ATOMS: atom_id res chain seq x y z
N MET A 1 -30.15 14.95 23.62
CA MET A 1 -30.27 13.56 23.14
C MET A 1 -30.23 13.62 21.62
N PHE A 2 -29.25 12.97 20.96
CA PHE A 2 -29.21 12.92 19.50
C PHE A 2 -30.16 11.82 18.98
N PRO A 3 -30.85 12.04 17.86
CA PRO A 3 -31.73 11.03 17.29
C PRO A 3 -30.93 9.80 16.80
N PRO A 4 -31.58 8.63 16.66
CA PRO A 4 -30.96 7.46 16.04
C PRO A 4 -30.33 7.81 14.68
N TYR A 5 -29.13 7.27 14.41
CA TYR A 5 -28.33 7.52 13.19
C TYR A 5 -27.69 8.91 13.05
N ALA A 6 -27.73 9.74 14.10
CA ALA A 6 -26.95 10.98 14.12
C ALA A 6 -25.44 10.68 14.19
N THR A 7 -24.69 11.09 13.18
CA THR A 7 -23.21 11.14 13.26
C THR A 7 -22.80 12.37 14.05
N VAL A 8 -22.12 12.17 15.19
CA VAL A 8 -21.52 13.25 15.98
C VAL A 8 -20.08 13.49 15.55
N GLY A 9 -19.78 14.73 15.16
CA GLY A 9 -18.45 15.17 14.72
C GLY A 9 -18.42 15.67 13.27
N PRO A 10 -17.25 16.13 12.79
CA PRO A 10 -17.11 16.62 11.42
C PRO A 10 -17.54 15.57 10.39
N ALA A 11 -18.19 16.03 9.32
CA ALA A 11 -18.59 15.17 8.20
C ALA A 11 -17.35 14.45 7.64
N LYS A 12 -17.44 13.13 7.52
CA LYS A 12 -16.42 12.29 6.87
C LYS A 12 -17.02 11.72 5.60
N SER A 13 -16.25 11.71 4.52
CA SER A 13 -16.60 11.04 3.27
C SER A 13 -15.80 9.74 3.14
N LEU A 14 -16.45 8.69 2.65
CA LEU A 14 -15.79 7.46 2.21
C LEU A 14 -15.96 7.36 0.70
N THR A 15 -14.85 7.53 -0.03
CA THR A 15 -14.83 7.33 -1.48
C THR A 15 -14.18 5.98 -1.76
N SER A 16 -14.94 5.07 -2.35
CA SER A 16 -14.40 3.79 -2.83
C SER A 16 -13.94 3.95 -4.28
N PHE A 17 -12.71 3.51 -4.56
CA PHE A 17 -12.19 3.37 -5.92
C PHE A 17 -12.16 1.89 -6.26
N VAL A 18 -12.81 1.51 -7.35
CA VAL A 18 -12.84 0.13 -7.84
C VAL A 18 -11.88 0.02 -9.02
N ASN A 19 -10.91 -0.89 -8.92
CA ASN A 19 -10.07 -1.25 -10.06
C ASN A 19 -10.90 -2.16 -10.99
N GLY A 20 -11.26 -1.68 -12.17
CA GLY A 20 -12.12 -2.41 -13.13
C GLY A 20 -11.38 -3.43 -14.03
N TRP A 21 -10.20 -3.88 -13.63
CA TRP A 21 -9.26 -4.66 -14.44
C TRP A 21 -9.02 -6.02 -13.74
N PRO A 22 -8.66 -7.10 -14.44
CA PRO A 22 -8.51 -8.44 -13.86
C PRO A 22 -7.22 -8.57 -13.03
N ALA A 23 -7.08 -7.75 -11.99
CA ALA A 23 -5.88 -7.62 -11.17
C ALA A 23 -5.44 -8.96 -10.56
N GLY A 24 -6.36 -9.89 -10.31
CA GLY A 24 -6.03 -11.23 -9.82
C GLY A 24 -5.20 -12.05 -10.80
N GLU A 25 -5.57 -12.07 -12.09
CA GLU A 25 -4.86 -12.81 -13.13
C GLU A 25 -3.48 -12.20 -13.37
N ASP A 26 -3.41 -10.87 -13.47
CA ASP A 26 -2.14 -10.15 -13.64
C ASP A 26 -1.19 -10.38 -12.45
N LEU A 27 -1.71 -10.33 -11.22
CA LEU A 27 -0.90 -10.57 -10.03
C LEU A 27 -0.42 -12.04 -9.96
N ALA A 28 -1.26 -12.99 -10.37
CA ALA A 28 -0.86 -14.39 -10.43
C ALA A 28 0.33 -14.58 -11.37
N GLU A 29 0.27 -14.02 -12.58
CA GLU A 29 1.37 -14.05 -13.55
C GLU A 29 2.65 -13.42 -12.98
N LEU A 30 2.56 -12.23 -12.37
CA LEU A 30 3.70 -11.57 -11.75
C LEU A 30 4.32 -12.39 -10.61
N THR A 31 3.50 -13.08 -9.81
CA THR A 31 3.99 -13.92 -8.72
C THR A 31 4.66 -15.19 -9.23
N LEU A 32 4.18 -15.78 -10.33
CA LEU A 32 4.82 -16.92 -10.98
C LEU A 32 6.19 -16.53 -11.53
N LEU A 33 6.28 -15.43 -12.28
CA LEU A 33 7.56 -14.93 -12.81
C LEU A 33 8.57 -14.62 -11.69
N ALA A 34 8.10 -14.08 -10.56
CA ALA A 34 8.96 -13.84 -9.40
C ALA A 34 9.43 -15.15 -8.75
N ALA A 35 8.54 -16.14 -8.60
CA ALA A 35 8.88 -17.45 -8.03
C ALA A 35 9.87 -18.24 -8.92
N GLU A 36 9.76 -18.10 -10.23
CA GLU A 36 10.67 -18.70 -11.21
C GLU A 36 12.01 -17.94 -11.34
N GLY A 37 12.15 -16.78 -10.69
CA GLY A 37 13.33 -15.91 -10.82
C GLY A 37 13.42 -15.17 -12.15
N ALA A 38 12.40 -15.25 -13.00
CA ALA A 38 12.29 -14.51 -14.26
C ALA A 38 11.99 -13.01 -14.04
N LEU A 39 11.47 -12.64 -12.87
CA LEU A 39 11.23 -11.27 -12.45
C LEU A 39 11.93 -10.97 -11.11
N SER A 40 12.86 -10.01 -11.12
CA SER A 40 13.50 -9.54 -9.89
C SER A 40 12.67 -8.42 -9.23
N VAL A 41 12.30 -8.61 -7.96
CA VAL A 41 11.55 -7.63 -7.16
C VAL A 41 12.51 -6.84 -6.29
N GLY A 42 12.97 -5.70 -6.81
CA GLY A 42 13.92 -4.82 -6.10
C GLY A 42 13.26 -4.04 -4.95
N ILE A 43 13.70 -4.30 -3.73
CA ILE A 43 13.39 -3.52 -2.53
C ILE A 43 14.54 -2.55 -2.28
N GLY A 44 14.28 -1.25 -2.48
CA GLY A 44 15.26 -0.19 -2.27
C GLY A 44 15.19 0.45 -0.89
N TRP A 45 14.11 0.22 -0.15
CA TRP A 45 13.91 0.67 1.23
C TRP A 45 13.01 -0.31 1.97
N GLN A 46 13.34 -0.62 3.22
CA GLN A 46 12.54 -1.48 4.08
C GLN A 46 12.62 -0.99 5.52
N GLY A 47 11.50 -0.98 6.23
CA GLY A 47 11.46 -0.57 7.62
C GLY A 47 10.08 -0.68 8.25
N PRO A 48 9.98 -0.43 9.57
CA PRO A 48 8.75 -0.52 10.33
C PRO A 48 7.72 0.53 9.87
N TRP A 49 6.44 0.21 10.05
CA TRP A 49 5.29 1.04 9.67
C TRP A 49 5.40 2.48 10.18
N GLU A 50 5.94 2.67 11.39
CA GLU A 50 6.12 3.96 12.06
C GLU A 50 7.05 4.91 11.29
N ARG A 51 7.90 4.37 10.41
CA ARG A 51 8.81 5.15 9.55
C ARG A 51 8.21 5.52 8.19
N PHE A 52 6.89 5.46 8.04
CA PHE A 52 6.18 5.86 6.80
C PHE A 52 6.65 7.21 6.23
N GLY A 53 6.80 8.24 7.08
CA GLY A 53 7.18 9.58 6.63
C GLY A 53 8.56 9.62 5.96
N GLU A 54 9.50 8.81 6.46
CA GLU A 54 10.83 8.65 5.87
C GLU A 54 10.74 7.95 4.50
N ALA A 55 10.03 6.82 4.43
CA ALA A 55 9.84 6.07 3.19
C ALA A 55 9.20 6.93 2.09
N ALA A 56 8.14 7.67 2.43
CA ALA A 56 7.45 8.57 1.53
C ALA A 56 8.34 9.72 1.06
N GLY A 57 9.13 10.30 1.97
CA GLY A 57 10.13 11.30 1.66
C GLY A 57 11.18 10.78 0.67
N ALA A 58 11.72 9.59 0.95
CA ALA A 58 12.74 8.94 0.13
C ALA A 58 12.25 8.56 -1.27
N LEU A 59 11.00 8.06 -1.39
CA LEU A 59 10.36 7.79 -2.67
C LEU A 59 10.15 9.08 -3.47
N ARG A 60 9.59 10.12 -2.83
CA ARG A 60 9.32 11.41 -3.48
C ARG A 60 10.61 12.10 -3.94
N GLY A 61 11.66 12.02 -3.14
CA GLY A 61 12.99 12.54 -3.47
C GLY A 61 13.79 11.66 -4.42
N ARG A 62 13.21 10.56 -4.92
CA ARG A 62 13.84 9.59 -5.84
C ARG A 62 15.14 8.99 -5.28
N GLN A 63 15.23 8.83 -3.96
CA GLN A 63 16.37 8.20 -3.28
C GLN A 63 16.21 6.68 -3.14
N VAL A 64 15.02 6.14 -3.44
CA VAL A 64 14.74 4.70 -3.42
C VAL A 64 14.76 4.16 -4.83
N SER A 65 15.71 3.29 -5.14
CA SER A 65 15.69 2.50 -6.38
C SER A 65 14.76 1.29 -6.20
N GLY A 66 13.53 1.41 -6.67
CA GLY A 66 12.53 0.33 -6.60
C GLY A 66 11.43 0.60 -5.59
N LYS A 67 11.07 -0.42 -4.81
CA LYS A 67 9.94 -0.38 -3.87
C LYS A 67 10.40 0.01 -2.47
N ALA A 68 9.53 0.71 -1.73
CA ALA A 68 9.62 0.85 -0.28
C ALA A 68 8.64 -0.13 0.37
N VAL A 69 9.13 -0.99 1.26
CA VAL A 69 8.33 -2.01 1.96
C VAL A 69 8.19 -1.61 3.42
N LEU A 70 6.94 -1.51 3.89
CA LEU A 70 6.63 -1.20 5.28
C LEU A 70 6.25 -2.49 6.01
N GLU A 71 6.94 -2.77 7.10
CA GLU A 71 6.65 -3.89 7.98
C GLU A 71 5.54 -3.52 8.95
N VAL A 72 4.42 -4.22 8.87
CA VAL A 72 3.27 -4.01 9.75
C VAL A 72 3.44 -4.92 10.99
N PRO A 73 3.27 -4.38 12.21
CA PRO A 73 3.26 -5.20 13.42
C PRO A 73 2.25 -6.33 13.33
N ARG A 74 2.59 -7.48 13.92
CA ARG A 74 1.65 -8.58 14.10
C ARG A 74 1.11 -8.48 15.52
N ASP A 75 -0.03 -7.82 15.67
CA ASP A 75 -0.81 -7.76 16.90
C ASP A 75 -1.95 -8.78 16.87
#